data_AF-A0A5J4P7D4-F1
#
_entry.id   AF-A0A5J4P7D4-F1
#
_cell.length_a   1.000
_cell.length_b   1.000
_cell.length_c   1.000
_cell.angle_alpha   90.00
_cell.angle_beta   90.00
_cell.angle_gamma   90.00
#
_symmetry.space_group_name_H-M   'P 1'
#
loop_
_entity.id
_entity.type
_entity.pdbx_description
1 polymer ?
#
loop_
_entity_poly.entity_id
_entity_poly.type
_entity_poly.pdbx_seq_one_letter_code
_entity_poly.pdbx_strand_id
1 'polypeptide(L)'
;KENSPLKLSGLQFLTQFEGKTYKEIDRSEIRRINSHRVVLNILRKDTPANVKYIIFQRVNTAGMPLTPQEMRHALNQGRPAEFVKELAEVEEFLLATDRKISTKRMKDRDFVNRFLAFFLLGYDENYEGELDGFMQTAMSSLSEKDEKELQEIKTTFGKSMRTIYNIFDNDAFRKRYN
;
A
#
# COMPACT_ATOMS: atom_id res chain seq x y z
N LYS A 1 9.09 -26.96 16.94
CA LYS A 1 7.98 -26.33 17.69
C LYS A 1 6.68 -26.89 17.15
N GLU A 2 5.93 -27.66 17.93
CA GLU A 2 4.57 -28.06 17.54
C GLU A 2 3.71 -26.80 17.52
N ASN A 3 3.32 -26.36 16.33
CA ASN A 3 2.38 -25.26 16.20
C ASN A 3 1.01 -25.75 16.66
N SER A 4 0.47 -25.11 17.69
CA SER A 4 -0.91 -25.31 18.11
C SER A 4 -1.84 -25.12 16.91
N PRO A 5 -2.86 -25.98 16.74
CA PRO A 5 -3.77 -25.91 15.60
C PRO A 5 -4.51 -24.57 15.60
N LEU A 6 -4.59 -23.95 14.41
CA LEU A 6 -5.33 -22.70 14.22
C LEU A 6 -6.81 -22.91 14.51
N LYS A 7 -7.41 -21.93 15.18
CA LYS A 7 -8.83 -21.87 15.49
C LYS A 7 -9.50 -20.80 14.65
N LEU A 8 -10.70 -21.10 14.16
CA LEU A 8 -11.50 -20.13 13.43
C LEU A 8 -11.88 -18.97 14.35
N SER A 9 -11.78 -17.75 13.85
CA SER A 9 -12.21 -16.56 14.57
C SER A 9 -12.79 -15.49 13.64
N GLY A 10 -13.69 -14.66 14.16
CA GLY A 10 -14.29 -13.53 13.45
C GLY A 10 -15.32 -13.92 12.39
N LEU A 11 -16.00 -15.08 12.55
CA LEU A 11 -17.01 -15.53 11.59
C LEU A 11 -18.29 -14.69 11.69
N GLN A 12 -18.80 -14.21 10.55
CA GLN A 12 -20.04 -13.40 10.50
C GLN A 12 -21.31 -14.24 10.33
N PHE A 13 -21.23 -15.39 9.64
CA PHE A 13 -22.40 -16.21 9.28
C PHE A 13 -22.32 -17.66 9.80
N LEU A 14 -21.11 -18.23 9.92
CA LEU A 14 -20.89 -19.61 10.38
C LEU A 14 -20.39 -19.65 11.84
N THR A 15 -21.02 -18.84 12.69
CA THR A 15 -20.59 -18.62 14.09
C THR A 15 -20.55 -19.90 14.92
N GLN A 16 -21.27 -20.97 14.53
CA GLN A 16 -21.21 -22.29 15.16
C GLN A 16 -19.83 -22.97 15.05
N PHE A 17 -18.94 -22.48 14.18
CA PHE A 17 -17.57 -22.96 14.04
C PHE A 17 -16.54 -22.03 14.68
N GLU A 18 -16.96 -20.94 15.30
CA GLU A 18 -16.08 -20.02 16.02
C GLU A 18 -15.30 -20.77 17.12
N GLY A 19 -13.99 -20.56 17.20
CA GLY A 19 -13.11 -21.22 18.15
C GLY A 19 -12.78 -22.70 17.84
N LYS A 20 -13.41 -23.30 16.83
CA LYS A 20 -13.11 -24.67 16.40
C LYS A 20 -11.87 -24.74 15.51
N THR A 21 -11.15 -25.84 15.64
CA THR A 21 -10.04 -26.22 14.76
C THR A 21 -10.56 -27.01 13.55
N TYR A 22 -9.75 -27.15 12.51
CA TYR A 22 -10.11 -27.91 11.31
C TYR A 22 -10.57 -29.34 11.60
N LYS A 23 -10.05 -29.99 12.64
CA LYS A 23 -10.43 -31.37 13.03
C LYS A 23 -11.78 -31.45 13.76
N GLU A 24 -12.26 -30.34 14.31
CA GLU A 24 -13.50 -30.25 15.09
C GLU A 24 -14.70 -29.83 14.25
N ILE A 25 -14.50 -29.58 12.96
CA ILE A 25 -15.56 -29.24 12.00
C ILE A 25 -16.13 -30.53 11.39
N ASP A 26 -17.43 -30.53 11.10
CA ASP A 26 -18.09 -31.68 10.48
C ASP A 26 -17.47 -32.03 9.11
N ARG A 27 -17.39 -33.34 8.82
CA ARG A 27 -16.77 -33.85 7.58
C ARG A 27 -17.41 -33.28 6.31
N SER A 28 -18.71 -32.98 6.32
CA SER A 28 -19.41 -32.37 5.19
C SER A 28 -18.88 -30.96 4.87
N GLU A 29 -18.68 -30.14 5.89
CA GLU A 29 -18.15 -28.78 5.75
C GLU A 29 -16.67 -28.80 5.38
N ILE A 30 -15.88 -29.71 5.96
CA ILE A 30 -14.50 -29.95 5.54
C ILE A 30 -14.44 -30.33 4.05
N ARG A 31 -15.33 -31.21 3.59
CA ARG A 31 -15.41 -31.60 2.18
C ARG A 31 -15.77 -30.39 1.31
N ARG A 32 -16.70 -29.53 1.75
CA ARG A 32 -17.08 -28.30 1.03
C ARG A 32 -15.92 -27.32 0.90
N ILE A 33 -15.11 -27.16 1.95
CA ILE A 33 -13.88 -26.35 1.93
C ILE A 33 -12.89 -26.94 0.93
N ASN A 34 -12.62 -28.25 1.01
CA ASN A 34 -11.63 -28.91 0.14
C ASN A 34 -12.06 -28.96 -1.33
N SER A 35 -13.37 -29.01 -1.60
CA SER A 35 -13.91 -28.99 -2.95
C SER A 35 -14.16 -27.58 -3.47
N HIS A 36 -13.87 -26.54 -2.70
CA HIS A 36 -14.08 -25.16 -3.13
C HIS A 36 -13.12 -24.83 -4.28
N ARG A 37 -13.65 -24.34 -5.39
CA ARG A 37 -12.85 -24.02 -6.57
C ARG A 37 -12.17 -22.67 -6.36
N VAL A 38 -10.85 -22.68 -6.29
CA VAL A 38 -10.06 -21.44 -6.33
C VAL A 38 -9.92 -21.01 -7.79
N VAL A 39 -10.39 -19.80 -8.12
CA VAL A 39 -10.18 -19.21 -9.45
C VAL A 39 -8.82 -18.53 -9.47
N LEU A 40 -7.93 -19.01 -10.34
CA LEU A 40 -6.60 -18.42 -10.54
C LEU A 40 -6.59 -17.66 -11.87
N ASN A 41 -6.25 -16.37 -11.81
CA ASN A 41 -6.01 -15.54 -13.00
C ASN A 41 -4.50 -15.42 -13.21
N ILE A 42 -3.96 -16.06 -14.25
CA ILE A 42 -2.52 -16.05 -14.54
C ILE A 42 -2.21 -14.94 -15.54
N LEU A 43 -1.42 -13.96 -15.11
CA LEU A 43 -0.95 -12.87 -15.96
C LEU A 43 0.39 -13.24 -16.59
N ARG A 44 0.52 -13.02 -17.91
CA ARG A 44 1.79 -13.22 -18.61
C ARG A 44 2.76 -12.08 -18.29
N LYS A 45 4.06 -12.34 -18.38
CA LYS A 45 5.13 -11.38 -18.05
C LYS A 45 4.97 -10.04 -18.78
N ASP A 46 4.64 -10.13 -20.07
CA ASP A 46 4.41 -9.05 -21.04
C ASP A 46 3.08 -8.30 -20.87
N THR A 47 2.23 -8.68 -19.91
CA THR A 47 0.99 -7.95 -19.63
C THR A 47 1.34 -6.50 -19.22
N PRO A 48 0.81 -5.48 -19.91
CA PRO A 48 1.08 -4.08 -19.60
C PRO A 48 0.75 -3.72 -18.14
N ALA A 49 1.51 -2.81 -17.53
CA ALA A 49 1.37 -2.47 -16.12
C ALA A 49 -0.02 -1.92 -15.78
N ASN A 50 -0.59 -1.07 -16.64
CA ASN A 50 -1.96 -0.57 -16.51
C ASN A 50 -3.02 -1.68 -16.58
N VAL A 51 -2.82 -2.70 -17.43
CA VAL A 51 -3.72 -3.86 -17.50
C VAL A 51 -3.63 -4.70 -16.23
N LYS A 52 -2.41 -4.93 -15.71
CA LYS A 52 -2.21 -5.59 -14.41
C LYS A 52 -2.96 -4.83 -13.31
N TYR A 53 -2.81 -3.51 -13.25
CA TYR A 53 -3.51 -2.65 -12.29
C TYR A 53 -5.03 -2.83 -12.35
N ILE A 54 -5.64 -2.71 -13.54
CA ILE A 54 -7.09 -2.86 -13.72
C ILE A 54 -7.58 -4.25 -13.30
N ILE A 55 -6.84 -5.31 -13.64
CA ILE A 55 -7.19 -6.69 -13.24
C ILE A 55 -7.11 -6.83 -11.72
N PHE A 56 -6.05 -6.33 -11.08
CA PHE A 56 -5.92 -6.33 -9.63
C PHE A 56 -7.07 -5.56 -8.98
N GLN A 57 -7.41 -4.37 -9.48
CA GLN A 57 -8.54 -3.59 -8.98
C GLN A 57 -9.85 -4.36 -9.04
N ARG A 58 -10.14 -5.03 -10.16
CA ARG A 58 -11.37 -5.81 -10.34
C ARG A 58 -11.43 -7.02 -9.41
N VAL A 59 -10.33 -7.78 -9.29
CA VAL A 59 -10.28 -8.96 -8.40
C VAL A 59 -10.43 -8.55 -6.93
N ASN A 60 -9.88 -7.40 -6.54
CA ASN A 60 -9.95 -6.89 -5.18
C ASN A 60 -11.26 -6.16 -4.85
N THR A 61 -12.32 -6.27 -5.67
CA THR A 61 -13.63 -5.71 -5.31
C THR A 61 -14.46 -6.64 -4.41
N ALA A 62 -14.17 -7.95 -4.39
CA ALA A 62 -14.84 -8.90 -3.51
C ALA A 62 -14.15 -8.98 -2.14
N GLY A 63 -14.90 -8.85 -1.04
CA GLY A 63 -14.36 -8.89 0.32
C GLY A 63 -13.93 -7.51 0.84
N MET A 64 -12.77 -7.42 1.51
CA MET A 64 -12.20 -6.15 1.95
C MET A 64 -11.32 -5.58 0.83
N PRO A 65 -11.74 -4.52 0.12
CA PRO A 65 -11.02 -4.05 -1.05
C PRO A 65 -9.71 -3.41 -0.65
N LEU A 66 -8.64 -3.68 -1.41
CA LEU A 66 -7.35 -2.99 -1.24
C LEU A 66 -7.52 -1.48 -1.46
N THR A 67 -6.79 -0.68 -0.70
CA THR A 67 -6.66 0.75 -0.96
C THR A 67 -5.84 0.95 -2.25
N PRO A 68 -5.96 2.11 -2.90
CA PRO A 68 -5.09 2.46 -4.03
C PRO A 68 -3.59 2.30 -3.69
N GLN A 69 -3.19 2.64 -2.46
CA GLN A 69 -1.82 2.50 -2.01
C GLN A 69 -1.38 1.04 -1.83
N GLU A 70 -2.22 0.18 -1.25
CA GLU A 70 -1.92 -1.25 -1.14
C GLU A 70 -1.80 -1.90 -2.53
N MET A 71 -2.59 -1.45 -3.51
CA MET A 71 -2.49 -1.88 -4.89
C MET A 71 -1.19 -1.42 -5.55
N ARG A 72 -0.83 -0.13 -5.41
CA ARG A 72 0.46 0.41 -5.87
C ARG A 72 1.64 -0.38 -5.28
N HIS A 73 1.58 -0.67 -3.99
CA HIS A 73 2.61 -1.47 -3.32
C HIS A 73 2.68 -2.88 -3.88
N ALA A 74 1.55 -3.56 -4.11
CA ALA A 74 1.52 -4.91 -4.67
C ALA A 74 2.08 -4.98 -6.10
N LEU A 75 1.90 -3.93 -6.90
CA LEU A 75 2.38 -3.88 -8.29
C LEU A 75 3.85 -3.48 -8.40
N ASN A 76 4.39 -2.79 -7.40
CA ASN A 76 5.75 -2.27 -7.37
C ASN A 76 6.59 -2.89 -6.24
N GLN A 77 6.47 -4.20 -6.03
CA GLN A 77 7.23 -4.94 -5.03
C GLN A 77 8.75 -4.85 -5.27
N GLY A 78 9.53 -5.04 -4.20
CA GLY A 78 10.99 -4.90 -4.21
C GLY A 78 11.42 -3.46 -4.02
N ARG A 79 12.44 -3.03 -4.78
CA ARG A 79 13.14 -1.75 -4.57
C ARG A 79 12.22 -0.52 -4.47
N PRO A 80 11.21 -0.32 -5.35
CA PRO A 80 10.30 0.83 -5.21
C PRO A 80 9.52 0.82 -3.89
N ALA A 81 8.94 -0.32 -3.53
CA ALA A 81 8.16 -0.48 -2.31
C ALA A 81 9.01 -0.30 -1.04
N GLU A 82 10.24 -0.79 -1.05
CA GLU A 82 11.20 -0.64 0.06
C GLU A 82 11.63 0.82 0.20
N PHE A 83 11.94 1.50 -0.90
CA PHE A 83 12.33 2.91 -0.88
C PHE A 83 11.20 3.82 -0.39
N VAL A 84 9.96 3.61 -0.86
CA VAL A 84 8.79 4.38 -0.35
C VAL A 84 8.60 4.16 1.16
N LYS A 85 8.81 2.93 1.64
CA LYS A 85 8.77 2.64 3.08
C LYS A 85 9.88 3.39 3.82
N GLU A 86 11.10 3.37 3.31
CA GLU A 86 12.24 4.07 3.90
C GLU A 86 11.99 5.58 4.02
N LEU A 87 11.43 6.20 2.98
CA LEU A 87 11.01 7.61 3.04
C LEU A 87 9.93 7.85 4.10
N ALA A 88 8.97 6.94 4.26
CA ALA A 88 7.94 7.07 5.29
C ALA A 88 8.49 6.94 6.73
N GLU A 89 9.70 6.39 6.88
CA GLU A 89 10.36 6.17 8.17
C GLU A 89 11.42 7.23 8.51
N VAL A 90 11.70 8.20 7.61
CA VAL A 90 12.66 9.28 7.91
C VAL A 90 12.13 10.21 9.00
N GLU A 91 13.02 10.64 9.89
CA GLU A 91 12.66 11.42 11.07
C GLU A 91 12.01 12.75 10.69
N GLU A 92 12.45 13.41 9.61
CA GLU A 92 11.84 14.66 9.16
C GLU A 92 10.36 14.51 8.79
N PHE A 93 9.97 13.39 8.17
CA PHE A 93 8.57 13.12 7.84
C PHE A 93 7.76 12.79 9.09
N LEU A 94 8.33 11.99 10.00
CA LEU A 94 7.70 11.65 11.27
C LEU A 94 7.46 12.88 12.14
N LEU A 95 8.42 13.81 12.20
CA LEU A 95 8.27 15.08 12.90
C LEU A 95 7.25 16.00 12.22
N ALA A 96 7.36 16.18 10.90
CA ALA A 96 6.43 17.04 10.14
C ALA A 96 4.97 16.56 10.24
N THR A 97 4.75 15.27 10.44
CA THR A 97 3.42 14.68 10.61
C THR A 97 3.01 14.46 12.07
N ASP A 98 3.83 14.89 13.03
CA ASP A 98 3.65 14.65 14.47
C ASP A 98 3.40 13.16 14.80
N ARG A 99 3.96 12.26 13.98
CA ARG A 99 3.78 10.81 14.06
C ARG A 99 2.31 10.37 14.08
N LYS A 100 1.38 11.20 13.56
CA LYS A 100 -0.07 10.94 13.59
C LYS A 100 -0.59 10.21 12.36
N ILE A 101 0.19 10.16 11.27
CA ILE A 101 -0.21 9.41 10.09
C ILE A 101 -0.08 7.91 10.39
N SER A 102 -1.19 7.19 10.28
CA SER A 102 -1.24 5.76 10.59
C SER A 102 -0.49 4.95 9.55
N THR A 103 0.30 3.96 10.00
CA THR A 103 0.90 2.94 9.13
C THR A 103 -0.13 1.88 8.70
N LYS A 104 -1.32 1.87 9.32
CA LYS A 104 -2.41 0.95 8.98
C LYS A 104 -2.82 1.18 7.53
N ARG A 105 -2.81 0.09 6.74
CA ARG A 105 -3.10 0.12 5.30
C ARG A 105 -2.20 1.09 4.53
N MET A 106 -0.97 1.31 5.02
CA MET A 106 0.10 2.07 4.34
C MET A 106 -0.25 3.54 4.06
N LYS A 107 -1.04 4.20 4.92
CA LYS A 107 -1.45 5.59 4.71
C LYS A 107 -0.26 6.57 4.73
N ASP A 108 0.75 6.30 5.54
CA ASP A 108 2.06 6.96 5.52
C ASP A 108 2.73 6.91 4.14
N ARG A 109 2.75 5.73 3.52
CA ARG A 109 3.31 5.53 2.18
C ARG A 109 2.51 6.21 1.08
N ASP A 110 1.19 6.38 1.26
CA ASP A 110 0.37 7.18 0.35
C ASP A 110 0.82 8.65 0.34
N PHE A 111 1.14 9.22 1.50
CA PHE A 111 1.65 10.59 1.60
C PHE A 111 3.00 10.76 0.92
N VAL A 112 3.92 9.80 1.12
CA VAL A 112 5.21 9.77 0.43
C VAL A 112 5.02 9.69 -1.08
N ASN A 113 4.11 8.84 -1.56
CA ASN A 113 3.86 8.70 -2.99
C ASN A 113 3.31 9.98 -3.64
N ARG A 114 2.56 10.81 -2.90
CA ARG A 114 2.16 12.14 -3.38
C ARG A 114 3.36 13.04 -3.61
N PHE A 115 4.33 13.05 -2.70
CA PHE A 115 5.58 13.79 -2.92
C PHE A 115 6.31 13.26 -4.16
N LEU A 116 6.50 11.95 -4.26
CA LEU A 116 7.22 11.34 -5.38
C LEU A 116 6.57 11.63 -6.72
N ALA A 117 5.24 11.60 -6.79
CA ALA A 117 4.46 11.96 -7.96
C ALA A 117 4.84 13.34 -8.50
N PHE A 118 4.71 14.37 -7.68
CA PHE A 118 4.98 15.74 -8.13
C PHE A 118 6.47 16.04 -8.26
N PHE A 119 7.33 15.42 -7.44
CA PHE A 119 8.77 15.64 -7.51
C PHE A 119 9.40 15.01 -8.76
N LEU A 120 8.98 13.79 -9.13
CA LEU A 120 9.58 13.06 -10.25
C LEU A 120 8.97 13.40 -11.60
N LEU A 121 7.67 13.68 -11.64
CA LEU A 121 6.94 13.86 -12.89
C LEU A 121 6.64 15.34 -13.19
N GLY A 122 6.73 16.24 -12.20
CA GLY A 122 6.40 17.65 -12.37
C GLY A 122 4.89 17.91 -12.47
N TYR A 123 4.44 19.08 -12.00
CA TYR A 123 3.02 19.43 -11.93
C TYR A 123 2.45 19.87 -13.29
N ASP A 124 3.05 20.89 -13.91
CA ASP A 124 2.43 21.64 -15.03
C ASP A 124 2.34 20.85 -16.35
N GLU A 125 3.29 19.96 -16.61
CA GLU A 125 3.39 19.28 -17.90
C GLU A 125 2.67 17.93 -17.93
N ASN A 126 2.46 17.29 -16.77
CA ASN A 126 2.16 15.86 -16.71
C ASN A 126 0.96 15.46 -15.83
N TYR A 127 0.37 16.39 -15.06
CA TYR A 127 -0.75 16.05 -14.18
C TYR A 127 -2.12 16.39 -14.80
N GLU A 128 -2.82 15.38 -15.31
CA GLU A 128 -4.13 15.51 -15.96
C GLU A 128 -5.33 15.39 -15.00
N GLY A 129 -5.10 15.46 -13.68
CA GLY A 129 -6.14 15.32 -12.66
C GLY A 129 -6.36 13.91 -12.12
N GLU A 130 -5.73 12.89 -12.71
CA GLU A 130 -5.81 11.49 -12.23
C GLU A 130 -4.64 11.17 -11.28
N LEU A 131 -4.85 11.39 -9.98
CA LEU A 131 -3.78 11.32 -8.98
C LEU A 131 -3.27 9.88 -8.73
N ASP A 132 -4.15 8.88 -8.79
CA ASP A 132 -3.76 7.52 -8.41
C ASP A 132 -2.81 6.90 -9.45
N GLY A 133 -3.10 7.09 -10.73
CA GLY A 133 -2.24 6.74 -11.86
C GLY A 133 -0.96 7.56 -11.88
N PHE A 134 -1.03 8.85 -11.55
CA PHE A 134 0.16 9.70 -11.43
C PHE A 134 1.13 9.20 -10.34
N MET A 135 0.61 8.83 -9.17
CA MET A 135 1.38 8.18 -8.12
C MET A 135 1.89 6.79 -8.52
N GLN A 136 1.10 6.01 -9.28
CA GLN A 136 1.54 4.70 -9.79
C GLN A 136 2.73 4.85 -10.73
N THR A 137 2.67 5.79 -11.69
CA THR A 137 3.76 6.05 -12.65
C THR A 137 5.03 6.46 -11.93
N ALA A 138 4.95 7.39 -10.97
CA ALA A 138 6.10 7.83 -10.20
C ALA A 138 6.73 6.70 -9.37
N MET A 139 5.90 5.92 -8.66
CA MET A 139 6.38 4.78 -7.89
C MET A 139 7.02 3.71 -8.80
N SER A 140 6.44 3.42 -9.96
CA SER A 140 7.02 2.48 -10.93
C SER A 140 8.38 2.95 -11.46
N SER A 141 8.55 4.25 -11.73
CA SER A 141 9.83 4.79 -12.23
C SER A 141 11.02 4.56 -11.28
N LEU A 142 10.76 4.35 -9.98
CA LEU A 142 11.82 4.09 -8.99
C LEU A 142 12.63 2.82 -9.29
N SER A 143 12.07 1.85 -10.03
CA SER A 143 12.82 0.63 -10.36
C SER A 143 14.00 0.88 -11.29
N GLU A 144 13.97 1.98 -12.04
CA GLU A 144 14.98 2.34 -13.04
C GLU A 144 16.04 3.31 -12.50
N LYS A 145 15.84 3.86 -11.30
CA LYS A 145 16.72 4.86 -10.71
C LYS A 145 17.98 4.26 -10.15
N ASP A 146 19.12 4.91 -10.30
CA ASP A 146 20.35 4.50 -9.65
C ASP A 146 20.39 4.93 -8.17
N GLU A 147 21.41 4.49 -7.43
CA GLU A 147 21.53 4.80 -6.00
C GLU A 147 21.78 6.27 -5.71
N LYS A 148 22.43 6.99 -6.64
CA LYS A 148 22.67 8.42 -6.51
C LYS A 148 21.35 9.18 -6.64
N GLU A 149 20.55 8.85 -7.63
CA GLU A 149 19.21 9.41 -7.82
C GLU A 149 18.30 9.14 -6.60
N LEU A 150 18.29 7.92 -6.07
CA LEU A 150 17.53 7.60 -4.87
C LEU A 150 17.99 8.42 -3.65
N GLN A 151 19.31 8.58 -3.48
CA GLN A 151 19.85 9.38 -2.40
C GLN A 151 19.51 10.87 -2.55
N GLU A 152 19.50 11.40 -3.77
CA GLU A 152 19.05 12.77 -4.07
C GLU A 152 17.56 12.97 -3.74
N ILE A 153 16.71 12.01 -4.12
CA ILE A 153 15.28 12.01 -3.78
C ILE A 153 15.10 12.01 -2.27
N LYS A 154 15.77 11.10 -1.55
CA LYS A 154 15.67 10.99 -0.08
C LYS A 154 16.12 12.27 0.61
N THR A 155 17.23 12.83 0.17
CA THR A 155 17.77 14.10 0.71
C THR A 155 16.79 15.25 0.49
N THR A 156 16.21 15.33 -0.71
CA THR A 156 15.27 16.39 -1.07
C THR A 156 13.94 16.25 -0.33
N PHE A 157 13.44 15.02 -0.18
CA PHE A 157 12.28 14.70 0.62
C PHE A 157 12.46 15.13 2.08
N GLY A 158 13.57 14.74 2.72
CA GLY A 158 13.87 15.13 4.10
C GLY A 158 13.96 16.65 4.29
N LYS A 159 14.65 17.36 3.38
CA LYS A 159 14.69 18.84 3.39
C LYS A 159 13.30 19.46 3.23
N SER A 160 12.47 18.91 2.36
CA SER A 160 11.10 19.38 2.15
C SER A 160 10.26 19.21 3.41
N MET A 161 10.31 18.04 4.05
CA MET A 161 9.57 17.76 5.29
C MET A 161 10.03 18.65 6.44
N ARG A 162 11.34 18.85 6.60
CA ARG A 162 11.90 19.80 7.58
C ARG A 162 11.42 21.23 7.33
N THR A 163 11.38 21.65 6.07
CA THR A 163 10.92 22.99 5.68
C THR A 163 9.44 23.17 6.00
N ILE A 164 8.59 22.18 5.67
CA ILE A 164 7.17 22.17 6.02
C ILE A 164 6.99 22.28 7.53
N TYR A 165 7.73 21.49 8.32
CA TYR A 165 7.69 21.57 9.77
C TYR A 165 8.14 22.95 10.30
N ASN A 166 9.20 23.54 9.76
CA ASN A 166 9.65 24.87 10.22
C ASN A 166 8.66 26.00 9.89
N ILE A 167 7.92 25.90 8.78
CA ILE A 167 6.97 26.93 8.35
C ILE A 167 5.64 26.80 9.12
N PHE A 168 5.13 25.58 9.24
CA PHE A 168 3.79 25.34 9.77
C PHE A 168 3.79 24.78 11.19
N ASP A 169 4.92 24.27 11.69
CA ASP A 169 5.07 23.61 12.98
C ASP A 169 3.91 22.63 13.24
N ASN A 170 3.13 22.89 14.29
CA ASN A 170 1.99 22.09 14.69
C ASN A 170 0.82 22.14 13.69
N ASP A 171 0.82 23.01 12.69
CA ASP A 171 -0.21 23.04 11.65
C ASP A 171 0.14 22.19 10.42
N ALA A 172 1.37 21.67 10.33
CA ALA A 172 1.80 20.82 9.23
C ALA A 172 0.88 19.58 9.10
N PHE A 173 0.37 19.35 7.88
CA PHE A 173 -0.53 18.22 7.55
C PHE A 173 -1.82 18.13 8.39
N ARG A 174 -2.25 19.20 9.08
CA ARG A 174 -3.48 19.22 9.88
C ARG A 174 -4.59 20.00 9.16
N LYS A 175 -5.80 19.45 9.15
CA LYS A 175 -7.01 20.20 8.75
C LYS A 175 -7.61 20.83 10.00
N ARG A 176 -7.55 22.15 10.10
CA ARG A 176 -8.25 22.90 11.16
C ARG A 176 -9.73 23.01 10.77
N TYR A 177 -10.60 22.66 11.70
CA TYR A 177 -12.02 22.99 11.62
C TYR A 177 -12.22 24.14 12.61
N ASN A 178 -12.82 25.23 12.14
CA ASN A 178 -13.27 26.32 13.00
C ASN A 178 -14.48 25.87 13.81
#